data_AF-A0A4P5R2H0-F1
#
_entry.id   AF-A0A4P5R2H0-F1
#
_cell.length_a   1.000
_cell.length_b   1.000
_cell.length_c   1.000
_cell.angle_alpha   90.00
_cell.angle_beta   90.00
_cell.angle_gamma   90.00
#
_symmetry.space_group_name_H-M   'P 1'
#
loop_
_entity.id
_entity.type
_entity.pdbx_description
1 polymer ?
#
loop_
_entity_poly.entity_id
_entity_poly.type
_entity_poly.pdbx_seq_one_letter_code
_entity_poly.pdbx_strand_id
1 'polypeptide(L)'
;MMSNLDDLRKQIDDIDAAIIELLAQRMEVCRDVAALKSQSNTAIIQPQRVREVLTTRRQWAINNDVDPDFAEQLFRILLSETHRIEVAHEKAFEKPTKVADVLASALDAVACRIDHVVVAVANLSAASTFLASIGFSTQPTDDAGIVVAEGGGVTVVLVGPGDKAVDAHLKEHGSGVQHIAIEVLNAGYVQELLKAASVPLLTDVVVDEHGHEQVFTVLDPSTGVQLGFISRTGNRVPMNGANVRALFRAIGNA
;
A
#
# COMPACT_ATOMS: atom_id res chain seq x y z
N MET A 1 -10.90 -36.82 -10.10
CA MET A 1 -9.69 -37.04 -9.28
C MET A 1 -9.55 -35.84 -8.36
N MET A 2 -9.47 -36.03 -7.04
CA MET A 2 -9.17 -34.93 -6.13
C MET A 2 -7.71 -34.55 -6.36
N SER A 3 -7.46 -33.35 -6.87
CA SER A 3 -6.11 -32.79 -6.95
C SER A 3 -5.57 -32.65 -5.52
N ASN A 4 -4.41 -33.23 -5.23
CA ASN A 4 -3.76 -33.01 -3.94
C ASN A 4 -3.20 -31.58 -3.89
N LEU A 5 -2.95 -31.07 -2.68
CA LEU A 5 -2.35 -29.75 -2.44
C LEU A 5 -1.06 -29.55 -3.26
N ASP A 6 -0.24 -30.58 -3.39
CA ASP A 6 1.01 -30.51 -4.13
C ASP A 6 0.78 -30.34 -5.65
N ASP A 7 -0.26 -30.96 -6.21
CA ASP A 7 -0.61 -30.79 -7.62
C ASP A 7 -1.12 -29.38 -7.92
N LEU A 8 -1.87 -28.79 -6.99
CA LEU A 8 -2.35 -27.42 -7.11
C LEU A 8 -1.21 -26.40 -6.94
N ARG A 9 -0.27 -26.65 -6.02
CA ARG A 9 0.93 -25.83 -5.86
C ARG A 9 1.79 -25.86 -7.12
N LYS A 10 1.98 -27.04 -7.71
CA LYS A 10 2.68 -27.15 -8.99
C LYS A 10 2.00 -26.35 -10.11
N GLN A 11 0.68 -26.39 -10.17
CA GLN A 11 -0.06 -25.57 -11.16
C GLN A 11 0.15 -24.07 -10.92
N ILE A 12 0.22 -23.62 -9.68
CA ILE A 12 0.56 -22.23 -9.34
C ILE A 12 1.99 -21.92 -9.81
N ASP A 13 2.96 -22.78 -9.50
CA ASP A 13 4.36 -22.59 -9.92
C ASP A 13 4.49 -22.50 -11.45
N ASP A 14 3.75 -23.33 -12.20
CA ASP A 14 3.73 -23.31 -13.66
C ASP A 14 3.12 -22.00 -14.21
N ILE A 15 2.05 -21.49 -13.57
CA ILE A 15 1.45 -20.19 -13.91
C ILE A 15 2.42 -19.04 -13.59
N ASP A 16 3.07 -19.08 -12.43
CA ASP A 16 4.02 -18.06 -12.00
C ASP A 16 5.24 -17.99 -12.95
N ALA A 17 5.73 -19.15 -13.40
CA ALA A 17 6.77 -19.21 -14.43
C ALA A 17 6.32 -18.51 -15.73
N ALA A 18 5.09 -18.77 -16.19
CA ALA A 18 4.53 -18.10 -17.37
C ALA A 18 4.37 -16.59 -17.17
N ILE A 19 4.00 -16.13 -15.97
CA ILE A 19 3.94 -14.70 -15.63
C ILE A 19 5.33 -14.07 -15.78
N ILE A 20 6.39 -14.70 -15.28
CA ILE A 20 7.77 -14.21 -15.42
C ILE A 20 8.18 -14.10 -16.89
N GLU A 21 7.85 -15.08 -17.72
CA GLU A 21 8.13 -15.03 -19.16
C GLU A 21 7.38 -13.89 -19.86
N LEU A 22 6.09 -13.69 -19.55
CA LEU A 22 5.29 -12.58 -20.08
C LEU A 22 5.82 -11.22 -19.65
N LEU A 23 6.32 -11.11 -18.42
CA LEU A 23 6.98 -9.89 -17.94
C LEU A 23 8.26 -9.62 -18.73
N ALA A 24 9.09 -10.63 -18.99
CA ALA A 24 10.31 -10.48 -19.78
C ALA A 24 9.99 -9.96 -21.20
N GLN A 25 9.01 -10.56 -21.87
CA GLN A 25 8.53 -10.12 -23.19
C GLN A 25 8.01 -8.68 -23.14
N ARG A 26 7.20 -8.34 -22.12
CA ARG A 26 6.70 -6.97 -21.93
C ARG A 26 7.85 -5.97 -21.79
N MET A 27 8.91 -6.31 -21.04
CA MET A 27 10.06 -5.42 -20.85
C MET A 27 10.87 -5.22 -22.13
N GLU A 28 10.94 -6.21 -23.02
CA GLU A 28 11.56 -6.05 -24.35
C GLU A 28 10.79 -5.04 -25.19
N VAL A 29 9.47 -5.19 -25.27
CA VAL A 29 8.60 -4.23 -25.98
C VAL A 29 8.71 -2.82 -25.38
N CYS A 30 8.81 -2.69 -24.05
CA CYS A 30 9.03 -1.39 -23.42
C CYS A 30 10.36 -0.74 -23.82
N ARG A 31 11.43 -1.53 -24.03
CA ARG A 31 12.72 -1.01 -24.52
C ARG A 31 12.62 -0.51 -25.96
N ASP A 32 11.89 -1.22 -26.82
CA ASP A 32 11.65 -0.80 -28.20
C ASP A 32 10.82 0.50 -28.24
N VAL A 33 9.79 0.59 -27.41
CA VAL A 33 8.99 1.82 -27.23
C VAL A 33 9.88 2.97 -26.74
N ALA A 34 10.77 2.73 -25.79
CA ALA A 34 11.72 3.75 -25.31
C ALA A 34 12.64 4.25 -26.44
N ALA A 35 13.18 3.34 -27.26
CA ALA A 35 14.04 3.68 -28.39
C ALA A 35 13.31 4.49 -29.48
N LEU A 36 12.02 4.21 -29.72
CA LEU A 36 11.21 4.99 -30.66
C LEU A 36 10.83 6.37 -30.10
N LYS A 37 10.52 6.46 -28.80
CA LYS A 37 10.19 7.73 -28.15
C LYS A 37 11.38 8.70 -28.12
N SER A 38 12.59 8.18 -27.86
CA SER A 38 13.81 9.00 -27.83
C SER A 38 14.13 9.60 -29.20
N GLN A 39 13.81 8.92 -30.29
CA GLN A 39 13.98 9.44 -31.66
C GLN A 39 12.93 10.48 -32.06
N SER A 40 11.74 10.44 -31.45
CA SER A 40 10.59 11.27 -31.83
C SER A 40 10.34 12.47 -30.92
N ASN A 41 11.21 12.72 -29.93
CA ASN A 41 11.05 13.76 -28.90
C ASN A 41 9.70 13.70 -28.17
N THR A 42 9.15 12.48 -28.05
CA THR A 42 7.86 12.24 -27.39
C THR A 42 8.05 12.26 -25.88
N ALA A 43 7.16 12.94 -25.15
CA ALA A 43 7.22 12.97 -23.69
C ALA A 43 7.19 11.55 -23.09
N ILE A 44 8.10 11.29 -22.13
CA ILE A 44 8.23 10.02 -21.41
C ILE A 44 6.89 9.67 -20.73
N ILE A 45 6.32 10.62 -19.99
CA ILE A 45 5.06 10.42 -19.27
C ILE A 45 3.90 11.02 -20.09
N GLN A 46 2.91 10.17 -20.36
CA GLN A 46 1.66 10.56 -21.01
C GLN A 46 0.49 10.22 -20.06
N PRO A 47 0.01 11.17 -19.24
CA PRO A 47 -1.01 10.90 -18.21
C PRO A 47 -2.30 10.29 -18.77
N GLN A 48 -2.69 10.71 -19.97
CA GLN A 48 -3.85 10.15 -20.66
C GLN A 48 -3.69 8.66 -20.95
N ARG A 49 -2.50 8.25 -21.42
CA ARG A 49 -2.19 6.84 -21.68
C ARG A 49 -2.20 6.01 -20.40
N VAL A 50 -1.67 6.55 -19.31
CA VAL A 50 -1.71 5.89 -18.00
C VAL A 50 -3.16 5.65 -17.57
N ARG A 51 -4.02 6.66 -17.66
CA ARG A 51 -5.46 6.52 -17.34
C ARG A 51 -6.13 5.44 -18.19
N GLU A 52 -5.92 5.47 -19.50
CA GLU A 52 -6.49 4.47 -20.41
C GLU A 52 -6.03 3.04 -20.10
N VAL A 53 -4.74 2.85 -19.82
CA VAL A 53 -4.22 1.55 -19.42
C VAL A 53 -4.91 1.10 -18.14
N LEU A 54 -4.93 1.90 -17.08
CA LEU A 54 -5.53 1.48 -15.81
C LEU A 54 -7.02 1.18 -15.96
N THR A 55 -7.80 2.06 -16.62
CA THR A 55 -9.23 1.83 -16.87
C THR A 55 -9.48 0.53 -17.63
N THR A 56 -8.73 0.28 -18.71
CA THR A 56 -8.92 -0.94 -19.51
C THR A 56 -8.54 -2.20 -18.74
N ARG A 57 -7.48 -2.17 -17.91
CA ARG A 57 -7.03 -3.33 -17.14
C ARG A 57 -7.97 -3.65 -15.98
N ARG A 58 -8.55 -2.62 -15.33
CA ARG A 58 -9.66 -2.82 -14.37
C ARG A 58 -10.83 -3.54 -15.04
N GLN A 59 -11.22 -3.10 -16.24
CA GLN A 59 -12.33 -3.75 -16.96
C GLN A 59 -12.00 -5.20 -17.34
N TRP A 60 -10.76 -5.49 -17.74
CA TRP A 60 -10.33 -6.86 -18.01
C TRP A 60 -10.36 -7.74 -16.75
N ALA A 61 -9.95 -7.19 -15.61
CA ALA A 61 -10.01 -7.90 -14.34
C ALA A 61 -11.46 -8.28 -13.99
N ILE A 62 -12.39 -7.32 -14.09
CA ILE A 62 -13.84 -7.57 -13.90
C ILE A 62 -14.34 -8.69 -14.82
N ASN A 63 -13.96 -8.66 -16.09
CA ASN A 63 -14.40 -9.66 -17.08
C ASN A 63 -13.82 -11.07 -16.81
N ASN A 64 -12.74 -11.18 -16.04
CA ASN A 64 -12.06 -12.44 -15.73
C ASN A 64 -12.20 -12.83 -14.25
N ASP A 65 -13.13 -12.22 -13.51
CA ASP A 65 -13.35 -12.47 -12.08
C ASP A 65 -12.10 -12.26 -11.21
N VAL A 66 -11.29 -11.27 -11.58
CA VAL A 66 -10.15 -10.79 -10.81
C VAL A 66 -10.50 -9.47 -10.15
N ASP A 67 -10.11 -9.28 -8.89
CA ASP A 67 -10.25 -8.01 -8.18
C ASP A 67 -9.65 -6.85 -9.01
N PRO A 68 -10.46 -5.86 -9.42
CA PRO A 68 -9.99 -4.75 -10.25
C PRO A 68 -8.98 -3.84 -9.54
N ASP A 69 -9.03 -3.74 -8.21
CA ASP A 69 -8.10 -2.94 -7.43
C ASP A 69 -6.75 -3.65 -7.32
N PHE A 70 -6.75 -4.98 -7.19
CA PHE A 70 -5.53 -5.80 -7.32
C PHE A 70 -4.86 -5.61 -8.68
N ALA A 71 -5.65 -5.75 -9.76
CA ALA A 71 -5.13 -5.60 -11.11
C ALA A 71 -4.57 -4.20 -11.33
N GLU A 72 -5.25 -3.16 -10.86
CA GLU A 72 -4.75 -1.80 -10.94
C GLU A 72 -3.41 -1.63 -10.21
N GLN A 73 -3.28 -2.14 -8.98
CA GLN A 73 -2.04 -2.09 -8.21
C GLN A 73 -0.88 -2.76 -8.97
N LEU A 74 -1.10 -3.97 -9.50
CA LEU A 74 -0.11 -4.68 -10.30
C LEU A 74 0.31 -3.84 -11.52
N PHE A 75 -0.65 -3.32 -12.28
CA PHE A 75 -0.35 -2.55 -13.49
C PHE A 75 0.31 -1.19 -13.19
N ARG A 76 0.07 -0.58 -12.02
CA ARG A 76 0.82 0.60 -11.56
C ARG A 76 2.30 0.27 -11.33
N ILE A 77 2.61 -0.88 -10.72
CA ILE A 77 3.99 -1.35 -10.56
C ILE A 77 4.64 -1.55 -11.94
N LEU A 78 3.93 -2.21 -12.86
CA LEU A 78 4.43 -2.43 -14.23
C LEU A 78 4.65 -1.15 -15.03
N LEU A 79 3.80 -0.14 -14.86
CA LEU A 79 3.96 1.18 -15.47
C LEU A 79 5.14 1.94 -14.87
N SER A 80 5.32 1.87 -13.54
CA SER A 80 6.48 2.45 -12.86
C SER A 80 7.80 1.87 -13.40
N GLU A 81 7.86 0.54 -13.56
CA GLU A 81 9.03 -0.12 -14.12
C GLU A 81 9.26 0.25 -15.60
N THR A 82 8.20 0.37 -16.41
CA THR A 82 8.30 0.89 -17.78
C THR A 82 8.92 2.29 -17.79
N HIS A 83 8.46 3.20 -16.94
CA HIS A 83 9.03 4.55 -16.86
C HIS A 83 10.51 4.52 -16.44
N ARG A 84 10.89 3.65 -15.48
CA ARG A 84 12.29 3.48 -15.09
C ARG A 84 13.17 3.06 -16.26
N ILE A 85 12.69 2.11 -17.08
CA ILE A 85 13.40 1.65 -18.28
C ILE A 85 13.50 2.75 -19.33
N GLU A 86 12.41 3.52 -19.58
CA GLU A 86 12.42 4.63 -20.52
C GLU A 86 13.43 5.71 -20.11
N VAL A 87 13.46 6.11 -18.82
CA VAL A 87 14.43 7.09 -18.30
C VAL A 87 15.87 6.55 -18.31
N ALA A 88 16.07 5.27 -18.01
CA ALA A 88 17.38 4.62 -18.08
C ALA A 88 17.89 4.45 -19.52
N HIS A 89 17.02 4.46 -20.53
CA HIS A 89 17.47 4.46 -21.92
C HIS A 89 18.17 5.77 -22.28
N GLU A 90 17.72 6.90 -21.72
CA GLU A 90 18.37 8.21 -21.91
C GLU A 90 19.67 8.37 -21.12
N LYS A 91 19.89 7.55 -20.08
CA LYS A 91 21.01 7.67 -19.14
C LYS A 91 21.70 6.32 -18.91
N ALA A 92 22.98 6.19 -19.28
CA ALA A 92 23.73 4.96 -19.08
C ALA A 92 23.92 4.65 -17.58
N PHE A 93 23.10 3.73 -17.03
CA PHE A 93 23.27 3.20 -15.68
C PHE A 93 23.96 1.83 -15.72
N GLU A 94 24.90 1.59 -14.80
CA GLU A 94 25.44 0.25 -14.57
C GLU A 94 24.36 -0.67 -13.99
N LYS A 95 24.26 -1.90 -14.50
CA LYS A 95 23.31 -2.88 -13.99
C LYS A 95 23.86 -3.48 -12.70
N PRO A 96 23.19 -3.31 -11.55
CA PRO A 96 23.63 -3.96 -10.31
C PRO A 96 23.53 -5.48 -10.45
N THR A 97 24.48 -6.20 -9.85
CA THR A 97 24.39 -7.66 -9.71
C THR A 97 23.36 -7.96 -8.63
N LYS A 98 22.33 -8.76 -8.97
CA LYS A 98 21.31 -9.22 -8.03
C LYS A 98 21.46 -10.73 -7.84
N VAL A 99 21.49 -11.19 -6.59
CA VAL A 99 21.48 -12.61 -6.21
C VAL A 99 20.08 -12.95 -5.72
N ALA A 100 19.58 -14.16 -5.99
CA ALA A 100 18.20 -14.55 -5.68
C ALA A 100 17.96 -14.87 -4.19
N ASP A 101 19.02 -15.07 -3.40
CA ASP A 101 18.94 -15.46 -1.99
C ASP A 101 18.85 -14.21 -1.10
N VAL A 102 17.64 -13.68 -0.89
CA VAL A 102 17.44 -12.37 -0.26
C VAL A 102 16.35 -12.33 0.82
N LEU A 103 15.95 -13.45 1.43
CA LEU A 103 15.15 -13.35 2.66
C LEU A 103 16.04 -12.89 3.81
N ALA A 104 16.23 -11.57 3.91
CA ALA A 104 17.18 -10.96 4.83
C ALA A 104 16.65 -10.87 6.27
N SER A 105 15.32 -10.95 6.46
CA SER A 105 14.68 -10.92 7.77
C SER A 105 13.32 -11.65 7.78
N ALA A 106 12.81 -11.96 8.97
CA ALA A 106 11.50 -12.59 9.11
C ALA A 106 10.33 -11.69 8.65
N LEU A 107 10.49 -10.37 8.73
CA LEU A 107 9.51 -9.41 8.22
C LEU A 107 9.50 -9.36 6.69
N ASP A 108 10.65 -9.56 6.06
CA ASP A 108 10.81 -9.58 4.59
C ASP A 108 9.97 -10.67 3.92
N ALA A 109 9.74 -11.78 4.63
CA ALA A 109 8.91 -12.88 4.15
C ALA A 109 7.40 -12.56 4.10
N VAL A 110 6.94 -11.51 4.80
CA VAL A 110 5.51 -11.25 4.99
C VAL A 110 5.07 -9.81 4.70
N ALA A 111 5.97 -8.83 4.68
CA ALA A 111 5.64 -7.45 4.38
C ALA A 111 5.40 -7.26 2.87
N CYS A 112 4.32 -6.57 2.53
CA CYS A 112 3.92 -6.36 1.14
C CYS A 112 4.19 -4.92 0.67
N ARG A 113 3.71 -3.93 1.41
CA ARG A 113 3.86 -2.49 1.11
C ARG A 113 3.44 -1.62 2.29
N ILE A 114 3.59 -0.31 2.16
CA ILE A 114 2.81 0.64 2.98
C ILE A 114 1.35 0.56 2.51
N ASP A 115 0.44 0.28 3.44
CA ASP A 115 -1.01 0.25 3.16
C ASP A 115 -1.59 1.66 3.16
N HIS A 116 -1.31 2.42 4.23
CA HIS A 116 -1.78 3.80 4.37
C HIS A 116 -0.94 4.55 5.42
N VAL A 117 -1.09 5.87 5.43
CA VAL A 117 -0.53 6.76 6.45
C VAL A 117 -1.66 7.51 7.13
N VAL A 118 -1.73 7.47 8.46
CA VAL A 118 -2.70 8.23 9.23
C VAL A 118 -2.07 9.53 9.72
N VAL A 119 -2.76 10.65 9.48
CA VAL A 119 -2.28 12.00 9.81
C VAL A 119 -3.32 12.69 10.69
N ALA A 120 -2.95 12.98 11.92
CA ALA A 120 -3.75 13.82 12.80
C ALA A 120 -3.61 15.27 12.35
N VAL A 121 -4.73 15.97 12.19
CA VAL A 121 -4.75 17.36 11.68
C VAL A 121 -5.64 18.25 12.54
N ALA A 122 -5.10 19.41 12.94
CA ALA A 122 -5.86 20.41 13.70
C ALA A 122 -6.97 21.07 12.86
N ASN A 123 -6.81 21.10 11.54
CA ASN A 123 -7.80 21.63 10.60
C ASN A 123 -8.03 20.65 9.44
N LEU A 124 -9.02 19.78 9.60
CA LEU A 124 -9.38 18.75 8.63
C LEU A 124 -9.75 19.32 7.25
N SER A 125 -10.50 20.43 7.23
CA SER A 125 -10.95 21.07 5.98
C SER A 125 -9.76 21.61 5.17
N ALA A 126 -8.84 22.31 5.83
CA ALA A 126 -7.65 22.85 5.19
C ALA A 126 -6.73 21.73 4.67
N ALA A 127 -6.51 20.68 5.48
CA ALA A 127 -5.71 19.52 5.08
C ALA A 127 -6.33 18.78 3.88
N SER A 128 -7.65 18.59 3.89
CA SER A 128 -8.38 17.94 2.80
C SER A 128 -8.30 18.77 1.51
N THR A 129 -8.42 20.10 1.62
CA THR A 129 -8.30 21.03 0.48
C THR A 129 -6.88 21.00 -0.09
N PHE A 130 -5.86 20.95 0.77
CA PHE A 130 -4.47 20.82 0.32
C PHE A 130 -4.25 19.53 -0.49
N LEU A 131 -4.65 18.37 0.03
CA LEU A 131 -4.50 17.10 -0.70
C LEU A 131 -5.30 17.09 -2.02
N ALA A 132 -6.52 17.62 -2.01
CA ALA A 132 -7.31 17.78 -3.23
C ALA A 132 -6.62 18.68 -4.27
N SER A 133 -5.93 19.76 -3.84
CA SER A 133 -5.23 20.68 -4.74
C SER A 133 -4.08 20.05 -5.51
N ILE A 134 -3.49 18.97 -4.99
CA ILE A 134 -2.42 18.20 -5.63
C ILE A 134 -2.93 16.91 -6.30
N GLY A 135 -4.25 16.74 -6.40
CA GLY A 135 -4.90 15.69 -7.19
C GLY A 135 -5.31 14.43 -6.44
N PHE A 136 -5.29 14.43 -5.10
CA PHE A 136 -5.93 13.34 -4.34
C PHE A 136 -7.45 13.46 -4.42
N SER A 137 -8.14 12.33 -4.58
CA SER A 137 -9.58 12.25 -4.31
C SER A 137 -9.77 12.19 -2.81
N THR A 138 -10.57 13.09 -2.25
CA THR A 138 -10.89 13.09 -0.81
C THR A 138 -12.34 12.64 -0.62
N GLN A 139 -12.55 11.67 0.27
CA GLN A 139 -13.86 11.14 0.60
C GLN A 139 -14.01 11.06 2.12
N PRO A 140 -15.10 11.59 2.71
CA PRO A 140 -15.37 11.38 4.12
C PRO A 140 -15.66 9.89 4.37
N THR A 141 -15.32 9.42 5.56
CA THR A 141 -15.72 8.09 6.03
C THR A 141 -17.12 8.13 6.66
N ASP A 142 -17.53 7.04 7.29
CA ASP A 142 -18.67 6.98 8.19
C ASP A 142 -18.51 7.87 9.44
N ASP A 143 -17.27 8.26 9.79
CA ASP A 143 -16.96 9.32 10.76
C ASP A 143 -16.66 10.64 10.03
N ALA A 144 -17.47 11.68 10.30
CA ALA A 144 -17.35 12.98 9.67
C ALA A 144 -16.05 13.73 10.02
N GLY A 145 -15.36 13.35 11.09
CA GLY A 145 -14.04 13.85 11.46
C GLY A 145 -12.89 13.08 10.81
N ILE A 146 -13.17 12.13 9.90
CA ILE A 146 -12.16 11.35 9.21
C ILE A 146 -12.40 11.40 7.70
N VAL A 147 -11.33 11.73 6.97
CA VAL A 147 -11.33 11.81 5.51
C VAL A 147 -10.23 10.91 4.97
N VAL A 148 -10.59 10.04 4.02
CA VAL A 148 -9.62 9.27 3.24
C VAL A 148 -9.27 10.06 1.98
N ALA A 149 -7.98 10.28 1.77
CA ALA A 149 -7.43 10.88 0.58
C ALA A 149 -6.66 9.83 -0.20
N GLU A 150 -7.05 9.59 -1.45
CA GLU A 150 -6.42 8.58 -2.31
C GLU A 150 -5.91 9.17 -3.60
N GLY A 151 -4.71 8.76 -4.00
CA GLY A 151 -4.04 9.24 -5.21
C GLY A 151 -3.05 8.20 -5.72
N GLY A 152 -3.36 7.57 -6.86
CA GLY A 152 -2.41 6.72 -7.56
C GLY A 152 -1.95 5.47 -6.82
N GLY A 153 -2.78 4.92 -5.92
CA GLY A 153 -2.42 3.79 -5.05
C GLY A 153 -1.76 4.21 -3.73
N VAL A 154 -1.69 5.51 -3.44
CA VAL A 154 -1.28 6.06 -2.15
C VAL A 154 -2.53 6.45 -1.36
N THR A 155 -2.59 6.03 -0.10
CA THR A 155 -3.72 6.31 0.80
C THR A 155 -3.24 7.09 2.02
N VAL A 156 -3.87 8.24 2.27
CA VAL A 156 -3.67 9.08 3.45
C VAL A 156 -4.99 9.22 4.19
N VAL A 157 -5.02 8.89 5.47
CA VAL A 157 -6.22 9.04 6.31
C VAL A 157 -6.03 10.25 7.20
N LEU A 158 -6.80 11.30 6.95
CA LEU A 158 -6.81 12.51 7.77
C LEU A 158 -7.78 12.35 8.94
N VAL A 159 -7.31 12.64 10.15
CA VAL A 159 -8.11 12.56 11.38
C VAL A 159 -8.17 13.93 12.04
N GLY A 160 -9.36 14.50 12.07
CA GLY A 160 -9.64 15.81 12.67
C GLY A 160 -10.08 15.74 14.13
N PRO A 161 -10.12 16.91 14.81
CA PRO A 161 -10.58 17.02 16.19
C PRO A 161 -12.05 16.61 16.36
N GLY A 162 -12.48 16.43 17.61
CA GLY A 162 -13.86 16.06 17.96
C GLY A 162 -14.00 14.73 18.70
N ASP A 163 -12.91 13.98 18.87
CA ASP A 163 -12.81 12.87 19.83
C ASP A 163 -11.77 13.22 20.88
N LYS A 164 -12.06 12.95 22.15
CA LYS A 164 -11.20 13.34 23.29
C LYS A 164 -9.76 12.85 23.15
N ALA A 165 -9.55 11.64 22.61
CA ALA A 165 -8.21 11.08 22.46
C ALA A 165 -7.45 11.73 21.31
N VAL A 166 -8.14 12.03 20.19
CA VAL A 166 -7.55 12.79 19.08
C VAL A 166 -7.22 14.22 19.51
N ASP A 167 -8.11 14.88 20.24
CA ASP A 167 -7.90 16.24 20.75
C ASP A 167 -6.70 16.30 21.71
N ALA A 168 -6.55 15.30 22.58
CA ALA A 168 -5.40 15.18 23.47
C ALA A 168 -4.10 14.97 22.68
N HIS A 169 -4.10 14.06 21.70
CA HIS A 169 -2.95 13.82 20.84
C HIS A 169 -2.53 15.09 20.08
N LEU A 170 -3.48 15.80 19.47
CA LEU A 170 -3.23 17.06 18.76
C LEU A 170 -2.70 18.16 19.69
N LYS A 171 -3.15 18.20 20.95
CA LYS A 171 -2.65 19.17 21.93
C LYS A 171 -1.19 18.89 22.31
N GLU A 172 -0.82 17.63 22.42
CA GLU A 172 0.51 17.20 22.84
C GLU A 172 1.53 17.24 21.68
N HIS A 173 1.13 16.74 20.50
CA HIS A 173 2.03 16.50 19.36
C HIS A 173 1.82 17.46 18.18
N GLY A 174 0.71 18.20 18.16
CA GLY A 174 0.33 19.01 17.00
C GLY A 174 -0.20 18.17 15.83
N SER A 175 -0.24 18.76 14.63
CA SER A 175 -0.60 18.03 13.41
C SER A 175 0.60 17.26 12.89
N GLY A 176 0.40 16.02 12.46
CA GLY A 176 1.49 15.17 11.99
C GLY A 176 1.06 13.75 11.67
N VAL A 177 2.01 12.96 11.13
CA VAL A 177 1.81 11.53 10.96
C VAL A 177 1.67 10.89 12.33
N GLN A 178 0.55 10.22 12.57
CA GLN A 178 0.33 9.51 13.82
C GLN A 178 0.82 8.07 13.72
N HIS A 179 0.54 7.37 12.61
CA HIS A 179 1.16 6.07 12.34
C HIS A 179 1.29 5.79 10.84
N ILE A 180 2.17 4.83 10.54
CA ILE A 180 2.35 4.26 9.21
C ILE A 180 1.92 2.79 9.28
N ALA A 181 1.01 2.39 8.41
CA ALA A 181 0.55 1.01 8.35
C ALA A 181 1.24 0.23 7.23
N ILE A 182 1.72 -0.97 7.55
CA ILE A 182 2.38 -1.89 6.64
C ILE A 182 1.41 -3.05 6.38
N GLU A 183 1.09 -3.31 5.11
CA GLU A 183 0.33 -4.50 4.73
C GLU A 183 1.22 -5.74 4.88
N VAL A 184 0.67 -6.76 5.52
CA VAL A 184 1.35 -8.04 5.79
C VAL A 184 0.45 -9.22 5.46
N LEU A 185 1.06 -10.33 5.06
CA LEU A 185 0.34 -11.57 4.73
C LEU A 185 -0.38 -12.18 5.93
N ASN A 186 0.10 -11.94 7.16
CA ASN A 186 -0.50 -12.46 8.38
C ASN A 186 -0.12 -11.57 9.58
N ALA A 187 -1.11 -10.93 10.23
CA ALA A 187 -0.84 -10.00 11.33
C ALA A 187 -0.42 -10.76 12.62
N GLY A 188 -1.01 -11.93 12.87
CA GLY A 188 -0.64 -12.79 14.01
C GLY A 188 0.83 -13.21 13.98
N TYR A 189 1.33 -13.63 12.82
CA TYR A 189 2.73 -13.98 12.64
C TYR A 189 3.65 -12.78 12.95
N VAL A 190 3.29 -11.58 12.49
CA VAL A 190 4.06 -10.36 12.77
C VAL A 190 4.02 -10.01 14.25
N GLN A 191 2.89 -10.18 14.93
CA GLN A 191 2.82 -10.00 16.39
C GLN A 191 3.83 -10.89 17.11
N GLU A 192 3.91 -12.17 16.74
CA GLU A 192 4.88 -13.10 17.36
C GLU A 192 6.33 -12.69 17.09
N LEU A 193 6.63 -12.18 15.88
CA LEU A 193 7.95 -11.62 15.56
C LEU A 193 8.28 -10.40 16.42
N LEU A 194 7.33 -9.48 16.59
CA LEU A 194 7.50 -8.27 17.41
C LEU A 194 7.71 -8.64 18.89
N LYS A 195 6.94 -9.60 19.41
CA LYS A 195 7.10 -10.15 20.77
C LYS A 195 8.48 -10.79 20.95
N ALA A 196 8.93 -11.60 20.00
CA ALA A 196 10.26 -12.22 20.04
C ALA A 196 11.39 -11.19 20.02
N ALA A 197 11.20 -10.08 19.30
CA ALA A 197 12.13 -8.94 19.26
C ALA A 197 11.98 -7.98 20.47
N SER A 198 11.10 -8.28 21.43
CA SER A 198 10.77 -7.42 22.58
C SER A 198 10.31 -6.01 22.19
N VAL A 199 9.64 -5.88 21.04
CA VAL A 199 9.02 -4.63 20.61
C VAL A 199 7.72 -4.43 21.39
N PRO A 200 7.55 -3.32 22.12
CA PRO A 200 6.33 -3.08 22.88
C PRO A 200 5.14 -2.86 21.94
N LEU A 201 4.03 -3.55 22.23
CA LEU A 201 2.79 -3.47 21.49
C LEU A 201 1.80 -2.58 22.23
N LEU A 202 1.03 -1.81 21.46
CA LEU A 202 -0.10 -1.05 21.98
C LEU A 202 -1.35 -1.94 22.10
N THR A 203 -1.54 -2.85 21.15
CA THR A 203 -2.66 -3.78 21.11
C THR A 203 -2.16 -5.18 20.77
N ASP A 204 -2.86 -6.22 21.21
CA ASP A 204 -2.81 -7.51 20.50
C ASP A 204 -3.51 -7.37 19.12
N VAL A 205 -3.49 -8.43 18.30
CA VAL A 205 -4.21 -8.47 17.03
C VAL A 205 -5.70 -8.20 17.25
N VAL A 206 -6.19 -7.14 16.60
CA VAL A 206 -7.59 -6.76 16.52
C VAL A 206 -8.13 -7.18 15.16
N VAL A 207 -9.33 -7.76 15.13
CA VAL A 207 -10.03 -8.12 13.89
C VAL A 207 -11.28 -7.26 13.75
N ASP A 208 -11.43 -6.58 12.62
CA ASP A 208 -12.61 -5.76 12.36
C ASP A 208 -13.79 -6.57 11.78
N GLU A 209 -14.93 -5.90 11.57
CA GLU A 209 -16.15 -6.51 11.03
C GLU A 209 -15.99 -7.05 9.59
N HIS A 210 -14.94 -6.62 8.89
CA HIS A 210 -14.61 -7.04 7.54
C HIS A 210 -13.54 -8.14 7.50
N GLY A 211 -13.03 -8.55 8.67
CA GLY A 211 -12.00 -9.57 8.81
C GLY A 211 -10.58 -9.03 8.66
N HIS A 212 -10.36 -7.72 8.59
CA HIS A 212 -9.01 -7.18 8.59
C HIS A 212 -8.37 -7.39 9.95
N GLU A 213 -7.18 -7.97 9.97
CA GLU A 213 -6.39 -8.16 11.17
C GLU A 213 -5.40 -7.00 11.31
N GLN A 214 -5.29 -6.40 12.50
CA GLN A 214 -4.41 -5.27 12.74
C GLN A 214 -3.67 -5.40 14.07
N VAL A 215 -2.39 -5.05 14.09
CA VAL A 215 -1.57 -4.95 15.31
C VAL A 215 -0.75 -3.67 15.27
N PHE A 216 -0.62 -2.99 16.41
CA PHE A 216 0.08 -1.72 16.52
C PHE A 216 1.20 -1.78 17.53
N THR A 217 2.35 -1.20 17.19
CA THR A 217 3.40 -0.92 18.17
C THR A 217 2.99 0.27 19.03
N VAL A 218 3.68 0.45 20.17
CA VAL A 218 3.72 1.76 20.81
C VAL A 218 4.45 2.77 19.90
N LEU A 219 4.34 4.06 20.22
CA LEU A 219 5.18 5.09 19.61
C LEU A 219 6.64 4.82 19.97
N ASP A 220 7.51 4.63 18.99
CA ASP A 220 8.94 4.52 19.26
C ASP A 220 9.51 5.92 19.53
N PRO A 221 10.06 6.20 20.73
CA PRO A 221 10.56 7.53 21.08
C PRO A 221 11.81 7.93 20.27
N SER A 222 12.51 6.96 19.69
CA SER A 222 13.76 7.22 18.95
C SER A 222 13.48 7.73 17.54
N THR A 223 12.49 7.15 16.86
CA THR A 223 12.07 7.53 15.51
C THR A 223 10.91 8.52 15.50
N GLY A 224 10.13 8.59 16.58
CA GLY A 224 8.88 9.34 16.64
C GLY A 224 7.78 8.73 15.77
N VAL A 225 7.90 7.45 15.40
CA VAL A 225 6.97 6.75 14.50
C VAL A 225 6.28 5.62 15.25
N GLN A 226 4.97 5.55 15.09
CA GLN A 226 4.19 4.37 15.45
C GLN A 226 3.96 3.53 14.17
N LEU A 227 4.14 2.22 14.28
CA LEU A 227 3.89 1.29 13.19
C LEU A 227 2.60 0.50 13.44
N GLY A 228 1.78 0.40 12.40
CA GLY A 228 0.68 -0.55 12.32
C GLY A 228 1.02 -1.63 11.31
N PHE A 229 0.55 -2.85 11.57
CA PHE A 229 0.63 -3.95 10.61
C PHE A 229 -0.80 -4.43 10.35
N ILE A 230 -1.18 -4.50 9.08
CA ILE A 230 -2.54 -4.86 8.66
C ILE A 230 -2.50 -6.05 7.69
N SER A 231 -3.32 -7.06 7.94
CA SER A 231 -3.64 -8.10 6.97
C SER A 231 -5.07 -7.91 6.49
N ARG A 232 -5.24 -7.59 5.21
CA ARG A 232 -6.57 -7.41 4.62
C ARG A 232 -7.09 -8.77 4.15
N THR A 233 -7.82 -9.47 5.03
CA THR A 233 -8.50 -10.72 4.65
C THR A 233 -9.87 -10.41 4.03
N GLY A 234 -10.30 -11.20 3.05
CA GLY A 234 -11.59 -11.00 2.37
C GLY A 234 -11.58 -9.93 1.29
N ASN A 235 -12.66 -9.15 1.19
CA ASN A 235 -12.79 -8.08 0.19
C ASN A 235 -11.99 -6.85 0.64
N ARG A 236 -11.22 -6.25 -0.27
CA ARG A 236 -10.53 -4.98 0.00
C ARG A 236 -11.55 -3.85 0.16
N VAL A 237 -11.95 -3.58 1.40
CA VAL A 237 -12.86 -2.46 1.70
C VAL A 237 -12.10 -1.26 2.26
N PRO A 238 -12.60 -0.03 2.03
CA PRO A 238 -12.02 1.19 2.59
C PRO A 238 -11.93 1.13 4.11
N MET A 239 -11.05 1.95 4.68
CA MET A 239 -10.88 2.04 6.13
C MET A 239 -12.15 2.56 6.81
N ASN A 240 -12.58 1.88 7.88
CA ASN A 240 -13.68 2.32 8.74
C ASN A 240 -13.17 3.35 9.78
N GLY A 241 -13.88 4.47 9.94
CA GLY A 241 -13.52 5.53 10.88
C GLY A 241 -13.52 5.08 12.35
N ALA A 242 -14.37 4.13 12.72
CA ALA A 242 -14.44 3.55 14.06
C ALA A 242 -13.14 2.85 14.47
N ASN A 243 -12.49 2.11 13.56
CA ASN A 243 -11.21 1.45 13.83
C ASN A 243 -10.10 2.48 14.10
N VAL A 244 -10.07 3.54 13.28
CA VAL A 244 -9.11 4.63 13.45
C VAL A 244 -9.31 5.32 14.80
N ARG A 245 -10.56 5.63 15.20
CA ARG A 245 -10.85 6.21 16.52
C ARG A 245 -10.49 5.27 17.67
N ALA A 246 -10.75 3.97 17.52
CA ALA A 246 -10.42 2.98 18.54
C ALA A 246 -8.91 2.96 18.83
N LEU A 247 -8.07 3.11 17.80
CA LEU A 247 -6.63 3.22 17.97
C LEU A 247 -6.23 4.45 18.80
N PHE A 248 -6.77 5.64 18.50
CA PHE A 248 -6.48 6.84 19.29
C PHE A 248 -6.89 6.66 20.76
N ARG A 249 -8.03 6.00 21.03
CA ARG A 249 -8.47 5.72 22.40
C ARG A 249 -7.57 4.72 23.11
N ALA A 250 -7.04 3.72 22.40
CA ALA A 250 -6.06 2.79 22.95
C ALA A 250 -4.77 3.53 23.36
N ILE A 251 -4.31 4.49 22.55
CA ILE A 251 -3.16 5.36 22.88
C ILE A 251 -3.45 6.23 24.10
N GLY A 252 -4.62 6.88 24.15
CA GLY A 252 -4.97 7.78 25.26
C GLY A 252 -5.17 7.09 26.61
N ASN A 253 -5.26 5.75 26.63
CA ASN A 253 -5.41 4.94 27.83
C ASN A 253 -4.12 4.15 28.20
N ALA A 254 -3.10 4.20 27.34
CA ALA A 254 -1.79 3.56 27.55
C ALA A 254 -0.84 4.49 28.31
#